data_AF-K9ESE4-F1
#
_entry.id   AF-K9ESE4-F1
#
_cell.length_a   1.000
_cell.length_b   1.000
_cell.length_c   1.000
_cell.angle_alpha   90.00
_cell.angle_beta   90.00
_cell.angle_gamma   90.00
#
_symmetry.space_group_name_H-M   'P 1'
#
loop_
_entity.id
_entity.type
_entity.pdbx_description
1 polymer ?
#
loop_
_entity_poly.entity_id
_entity_poly.type
_entity_poly.pdbx_seq_one_letter_code
_entity_poly.pdbx_strand_id
1 'polypeptide(L)'
;MEKKQIEQIRIKAIRDFQVNRPYGIRIDFKKRAIALFNRKYNLLGKSEDGSIDALPVEPYDIEDIPLSLAQEVKKSGDIVDLFFYNDETTPYTKTAIDTGQLLNYNRRMFTLSALLGRKL
;
A
#
# COMPACT_ATOMS: atom_id res chain seq x y z
N MET A 1 28.43 2.31 -18.99
CA MET A 1 27.71 1.02 -19.01
C MET A 1 27.04 0.74 -17.66
N GLU A 2 27.76 0.83 -16.54
CA GLU A 2 27.21 0.63 -15.18
C GLU A 2 26.08 1.60 -14.77
N LYS A 3 26.20 2.90 -15.06
CA LYS A 3 25.18 3.89 -14.65
C LYS A 3 23.79 3.57 -15.22
N LYS A 4 23.71 3.17 -16.49
CA LYS A 4 22.46 2.81 -17.18
C LYS A 4 21.83 1.54 -16.60
N GLN A 5 22.66 0.59 -16.19
CA GLN A 5 22.21 -0.65 -15.57
C GLN A 5 21.67 -0.40 -14.15
N ILE A 6 22.35 0.43 -13.35
CA ILE A 6 21.88 0.85 -12.02
C ILE A 6 20.54 1.58 -12.11
N GLU A 7 20.38 2.46 -13.10
CA GLU A 7 19.12 3.17 -13.35
C GLU A 7 17.98 2.20 -13.69
N GLN A 8 18.22 1.22 -14.57
CA GLN A 8 17.21 0.20 -14.90
C GLN A 8 16.82 -0.65 -13.69
N ILE A 9 17.78 -1.04 -12.84
CA ILE A 9 17.51 -1.77 -11.59
C ILE A 9 16.63 -0.93 -10.66
N ARG A 10 16.90 0.37 -10.53
CA ARG A 10 16.08 1.28 -9.71
C ARG A 10 14.67 1.44 -10.25
N ILE A 11 14.52 1.66 -11.55
CA ILE A 11 13.19 1.76 -12.19
C ILE A 11 12.40 0.48 -11.96
N LYS A 12 13.04 -0.69 -12.09
CA LYS A 12 12.42 -1.97 -11.80
C LYS A 12 12.01 -2.08 -10.32
N ALA A 13 12.88 -1.73 -9.38
CA ALA A 13 12.57 -1.76 -7.95
C ALA A 13 11.41 -0.83 -7.57
N ILE A 14 11.35 0.38 -8.13
CA ILE A 14 10.22 1.32 -7.95
C ILE A 14 8.93 0.68 -8.45
N ARG A 15 8.93 0.13 -9.67
CA ARG A 15 7.75 -0.52 -10.26
C ARG A 15 7.30 -1.72 -9.43
N ASP A 16 8.24 -2.59 -9.06
CA ASP A 16 7.94 -3.79 -8.28
C ASP A 16 7.36 -3.42 -6.91
N PHE A 17 7.90 -2.38 -6.25
CA PHE A 17 7.34 -1.88 -5.00
C PHE A 17 5.93 -1.32 -5.20
N GLN A 18 5.73 -0.45 -6.19
CA GLN A 18 4.45 0.19 -6.46
C GLN A 18 3.34 -0.78 -6.86
N VAL A 19 3.69 -1.88 -7.53
CA VAL A 19 2.72 -2.87 -8.05
C VAL A 19 2.46 -3.99 -7.05
N ASN A 20 3.48 -4.52 -6.38
CA ASN A 20 3.34 -5.73 -5.57
C ASN A 20 3.07 -5.44 -4.10
N ARG A 21 3.36 -4.24 -3.61
CA ARG A 21 3.25 -3.90 -2.19
C ARG A 21 1.99 -3.08 -1.93
N PRO A 22 1.33 -3.26 -0.76
CA PRO A 22 0.19 -2.44 -0.39
C PRO A 22 0.53 -0.95 -0.41
N TYR A 23 -0.19 -0.19 -1.23
CA TYR A 23 -0.22 1.26 -1.15
C TYR A 23 -1.22 1.73 -0.10
N GLY A 24 -2.34 1.03 -0.02
CA GLY A 24 -3.35 1.28 0.98
C GLY A 24 -4.28 0.11 1.21
N ILE A 25 -5.21 0.32 2.13
CA ILE A 25 -6.33 -0.56 2.43
C ILE A 25 -7.60 0.28 2.47
N ARG A 26 -8.62 -0.19 1.76
CA ARG A 26 -10.00 0.30 1.90
C ARG A 26 -10.71 -0.52 2.96
N ILE A 27 -11.48 0.15 3.80
CA ILE A 27 -12.28 -0.46 4.85
C ILE A 27 -13.72 0.01 4.65
N ASP A 28 -14.64 -0.93 4.46
CA ASP A 28 -16.08 -0.71 4.45
C ASP A 28 -16.64 -1.21 5.80
N PHE A 29 -16.92 -0.28 6.72
CA PHE A 29 -17.43 -0.61 8.05
C PHE A 29 -18.84 -1.19 8.00
N LYS A 30 -19.66 -0.76 7.04
CA LYS A 30 -21.04 -1.24 6.89
C LYS A 30 -21.08 -2.69 6.42
N LYS A 31 -20.22 -3.07 5.48
CA LYS A 31 -20.12 -4.44 4.97
C LYS A 31 -19.17 -5.32 5.77
N ARG A 32 -18.42 -4.75 6.71
CA ARG A 32 -17.30 -5.41 7.40
C ARG A 32 -16.36 -6.11 6.41
N ALA A 33 -15.99 -5.36 5.37
CA ALA A 33 -15.10 -5.84 4.30
C ALA A 33 -13.93 -4.88 4.05
N ILE A 34 -12.79 -5.41 3.63
CA ILE A 34 -11.61 -4.64 3.25
C ILE A 34 -11.20 -4.92 1.80
N ALA A 35 -10.37 -4.06 1.23
CA ALA A 35 -9.65 -4.33 -0.01
C ALA A 35 -8.25 -3.72 0.05
N LEU A 36 -7.22 -4.55 -0.13
CA LEU A 36 -5.85 -4.06 -0.34
C LEU A 36 -5.66 -3.60 -1.77
N PHE A 37 -4.95 -2.49 -1.94
CA PHE A 37 -4.65 -1.95 -3.26
C PHE A 37 -3.21 -1.43 -3.35
N ASN A 38 -2.68 -1.49 -4.56
CA ASN A 38 -1.33 -1.02 -4.88
C ASN A 38 -1.35 0.45 -5.36
N ARG A 39 -0.19 1.00 -5.76
CA ARG A 39 -0.07 2.42 -6.18
C ARG A 39 -0.83 2.73 -7.47
N LYS A 40 -1.29 1.69 -8.18
CA LYS A 40 -2.14 1.77 -9.36
C LYS A 40 -3.63 1.76 -9.04
N TYR A 41 -3.99 1.80 -7.75
CA TYR A 41 -5.37 1.66 -7.28
C TYR A 41 -6.01 0.36 -7.77
N ASN A 42 -5.18 -0.68 -7.91
CA ASN A 42 -5.55 -1.98 -8.41
C ASN A 42 -5.09 -3.06 -7.42
N LEU A 43 -5.42 -4.33 -7.71
CA LEU A 43 -4.96 -5.48 -6.94
C LEU A 43 -3.42 -5.54 -6.89
N LEU A 44 -2.89 -6.05 -5.79
CA LEU A 44 -1.46 -6.31 -5.67
C LEU A 44 -1.00 -7.24 -6.81
N GLY A 45 0.10 -6.88 -7.46
CA GLY A 45 0.64 -7.60 -8.62
C GLY A 45 0.08 -7.16 -9.98
N LYS A 46 -0.93 -6.26 -10.03
CA LYS A 46 -1.48 -5.72 -11.28
C LYS A 46 -0.89 -4.36 -11.62
N SER A 47 -0.34 -4.23 -12.83
CA SER A 47 0.34 -3.01 -13.27
C SER A 47 -0.58 -1.99 -13.96
N GLU A 48 -1.79 -2.41 -14.32
CA GLU A 48 -2.80 -1.58 -14.95
C GLU A 48 -3.41 -0.61 -13.93
N ASP A 49 -3.69 0.62 -14.36
CA ASP A 49 -4.44 1.57 -13.54
C ASP A 49 -5.84 1.03 -13.26
N GLY A 50 -6.30 1.18 -12.02
CA GLY A 50 -7.59 0.68 -11.56
C GLY A 50 -8.37 1.75 -10.77
N SER A 51 -9.46 1.32 -10.16
CA SER A 51 -10.22 2.11 -9.20
C SER A 51 -10.48 1.29 -7.95
N ILE A 52 -10.28 1.90 -6.79
CA ILE A 52 -10.52 1.25 -5.49
C ILE A 52 -12.00 0.84 -5.37
N ASP A 53 -12.92 1.59 -5.98
CA ASP A 53 -14.37 1.32 -5.92
C ASP A 53 -14.77 0.02 -6.62
N ALA A 54 -13.95 -0.45 -7.57
CA ALA A 54 -14.20 -1.64 -8.36
C ALA A 54 -13.46 -2.89 -7.82
N LEU A 55 -12.70 -2.75 -6.73
CA LEU A 55 -11.92 -3.86 -6.20
C LEU A 55 -12.80 -4.92 -5.54
N PRO A 56 -12.45 -6.21 -5.68
CA PRO A 56 -13.05 -7.25 -4.88
C PRO A 56 -12.73 -6.97 -3.40
N VAL A 57 -13.74 -7.13 -2.55
CA VAL A 57 -13.61 -6.99 -1.11
C VAL A 57 -13.52 -8.36 -0.45
N GLU A 58 -12.76 -8.43 0.63
CA GLU A 58 -12.65 -9.61 1.50
C GLU A 58 -13.30 -9.29 2.86
N PRO A 59 -14.03 -10.23 3.48
CA PRO A 59 -14.55 -10.01 4.82
C PRO A 59 -13.41 -9.89 5.82
N TYR A 60 -13.57 -9.04 6.83
CA TYR A 60 -12.63 -8.95 7.96
C TYR A 60 -13.37 -9.01 9.29
N ASP A 61 -12.79 -9.72 10.26
CA ASP A 61 -13.34 -9.91 11.60
C ASP A 61 -12.40 -9.33 12.65
N ILE A 62 -12.11 -8.04 12.52
CA ILE A 62 -11.34 -7.26 13.49
C ILE A 62 -12.26 -6.16 13.96
N GLU A 63 -12.25 -5.88 15.27
CA GLU A 63 -13.05 -4.78 15.84
C GLU A 63 -12.74 -3.46 15.16
N ASP A 64 -11.44 -3.11 15.05
CA ASP A 64 -11.00 -1.90 14.36
C ASP A 64 -9.57 -2.03 13.79
N ILE A 65 -9.35 -1.49 12.59
CA ILE A 65 -8.00 -1.26 12.06
C ILE A 65 -7.56 0.14 12.50
N PRO A 66 -6.44 0.28 13.24
CA PRO A 66 -6.00 1.58 13.75
C PRO A 66 -5.72 2.58 12.62
N LEU A 67 -6.37 3.74 12.65
CA LEU A 67 -6.15 4.81 11.66
C LEU A 67 -4.71 5.35 11.70
N SER A 68 -4.04 5.26 12.86
CA SER A 68 -2.62 5.62 13.04
C SER A 68 -1.66 4.76 12.20
N LEU A 69 -2.13 3.62 11.70
CA LEU A 69 -1.39 2.78 10.77
C LEU A 69 -1.15 3.46 9.42
N ALA A 70 -1.95 4.46 9.07
CA ALA A 70 -1.84 5.18 7.81
C ALA A 70 -0.89 6.38 7.90
N GLN A 71 -0.30 6.74 6.75
CA GLN A 71 0.30 8.04 6.51
C GLN A 71 -0.77 9.09 6.21
N GLU A 72 -1.81 8.69 5.47
CA GLU A 72 -2.94 9.56 5.11
C GLU A 72 -4.24 8.75 5.22
N VAL A 73 -5.31 9.42 5.69
CA VAL A 73 -6.63 8.82 5.89
C VAL A 73 -7.66 9.63 5.11
N LYS A 74 -8.45 8.96 4.27
CA LYS A 74 -9.61 9.56 3.60
C LYS A 74 -10.89 8.86 4.07
N LYS A 75 -11.87 9.64 4.52
CA LYS A 75 -13.16 9.11 5.00
C LYS A 75 -14.30 9.60 4.10
N SER A 76 -15.21 8.71 3.76
CA SER A 76 -16.42 9.01 3.01
C SER A 76 -17.56 8.09 3.49
N GLY A 77 -18.41 8.61 4.38
CA GLY A 77 -19.45 7.80 5.03
C GLY A 77 -18.85 6.63 5.81
N ASP A 78 -19.35 5.42 5.53
CA ASP A 78 -18.89 4.15 6.14
C ASP A 78 -17.60 3.60 5.50
N ILE A 79 -17.02 4.30 4.52
CA ILE A 79 -15.80 3.90 3.83
C ILE A 79 -14.62 4.73 4.35
N VAL A 80 -13.54 4.04 4.69
CA VAL A 80 -12.26 4.65 5.05
C VAL A 80 -11.14 4.05 4.23
N ASP A 81 -10.40 4.92 3.55
CA ASP A 81 -9.19 4.58 2.82
C ASP A 81 -7.97 5.01 3.63
N LEU A 82 -7.10 4.04 3.93
CA LEU A 82 -5.82 4.25 4.60
C LEU A 82 -4.71 4.12 3.57
N PHE A 83 -3.86 5.13 3.45
CA PHE A 83 -2.69 5.14 2.57
C PHE A 83 -1.42 5.05 3.41
N PHE A 84 -0.50 4.15 3.07
CA PHE A 84 0.67 3.84 3.92
C PHE A 84 1.89 4.72 3.65
N TYR A 85 1.90 5.40 2.50
CA TYR A 85 2.89 6.39 2.10
C TYR A 85 2.24 7.36 1.10
N ASN A 86 2.93 8.41 0.69
CA ASN A 86 2.53 9.37 -0.35
C ASN A 86 3.76 9.65 -1.24
N ASP A 87 3.70 10.64 -2.13
CA ASP A 87 4.83 10.96 -3.01
C ASP A 87 6.07 11.48 -2.25
N GLU A 88 5.88 12.07 -1.07
CA GLU A 88 6.97 12.60 -0.21
C GLU A 88 7.56 11.52 0.70
N THR A 89 6.76 10.54 1.08
CA THR A 89 7.11 9.49 2.06
C THR A 89 7.35 8.12 1.42
N THR A 90 7.38 8.05 0.08
CA THR A 90 7.69 6.82 -0.66
C THR A 90 9.12 6.33 -0.33
N PRO A 91 9.32 5.04 -0.02
CA PRO A 91 10.66 4.49 0.22
C PRO A 91 11.56 4.49 -1.01
N TYR A 92 10.98 4.47 -2.20
CA TYR A 92 11.71 4.41 -3.46
C TYR A 92 11.53 5.72 -4.20
N THR A 93 12.63 6.47 -4.34
CA THR A 93 12.69 7.72 -5.11
C THR A 93 13.42 7.50 -6.43
N LYS A 94 13.35 8.48 -7.34
CA LYS A 94 14.08 8.42 -8.62
C LYS A 94 15.61 8.41 -8.43
N THR A 95 16.11 8.93 -7.31
CA THR A 95 17.55 9.13 -7.07
C THR A 95 18.14 8.10 -6.10
N ALA A 96 17.36 7.67 -5.09
CA ALA A 96 17.82 6.76 -4.04
C ALA A 96 16.67 5.95 -3.39
N ILE A 97 17.03 4.94 -2.61
CA ILE A 97 16.13 4.27 -1.67
C ILE A 97 16.28 4.97 -0.33
N ASP A 98 15.17 5.48 0.22
CA ASP A 98 15.11 6.02 1.57
C ASP A 98 14.87 4.86 2.55
N THR A 99 15.92 4.48 3.29
CA THR A 99 15.87 3.38 4.24
C THR A 99 15.01 3.69 5.47
N GLY A 100 14.89 4.95 5.86
CA GLY A 100 14.04 5.38 6.97
C GLY A 100 12.56 5.21 6.61
N GLN A 101 12.19 5.66 5.43
CA GLN A 101 10.85 5.48 4.89
C GLN A 101 10.52 4.01 4.63
N LEU A 102 11.48 3.22 4.14
CA LEU A 102 11.30 1.79 3.97
C LEU A 102 11.05 1.08 5.31
N LEU A 103 11.79 1.44 6.36
CA LEU A 103 11.60 0.89 7.69
C LEU A 103 10.22 1.27 8.26
N ASN A 104 9.82 2.54 8.12
CA ASN A 104 8.51 3.02 8.56
C ASN A 104 7.37 2.29 7.84
N TYR A 105 7.48 2.14 6.51
CA TYR A 105 6.55 1.37 5.72
C TYR A 105 6.47 -0.10 6.18
N ASN A 106 7.62 -0.76 6.36
CA ASN A 106 7.68 -2.15 6.78
C ASN A 106 7.09 -2.37 8.19
N ARG A 107 7.27 -1.43 9.12
CA ARG A 107 6.61 -1.46 10.43
C ARG A 107 5.09 -1.44 10.30
N ARG A 108 4.55 -0.57 9.43
CA ARG A 108 3.11 -0.53 9.13
C ARG A 108 2.64 -1.86 8.52
N MET A 109 3.38 -2.44 7.57
CA MET A 109 3.04 -3.72 6.96
C MET A 109 3.06 -4.89 7.94
N PHE A 110 4.02 -4.90 8.87
CA PHE A 110 4.10 -5.91 9.92
C PHE A 110 2.86 -5.88 10.83
N THR A 111 2.48 -4.69 11.30
CA THR A 111 1.27 -4.51 12.11
C THR A 111 0.02 -4.92 11.34
N LEU A 112 -0.11 -4.52 10.07
CA LEU A 112 -1.25 -4.90 9.23
C LEU A 112 -1.31 -6.42 9.02
N SER A 113 -0.17 -7.05 8.77
CA SER A 113 -0.06 -8.51 8.59
C SER A 113 -0.53 -9.25 9.84
N ALA A 114 -0.15 -8.77 11.03
CA ALA A 114 -0.59 -9.33 12.31
C ALA A 114 -2.11 -9.18 12.51
N LEU A 115 -2.66 -7.99 12.20
CA LEU A 115 -4.10 -7.73 12.26
C LEU A 115 -4.88 -8.66 11.32
N LEU A 116 -4.46 -8.76 10.06
CA LEU A 116 -5.14 -9.56 9.05
C LEU A 116 -4.85 -11.08 9.16
N GLY A 117 -3.95 -11.50 10.06
CA GLY A 117 -3.57 -12.90 10.22
C GLY A 117 -2.90 -13.52 8.98
N ARG A 118 -2.26 -12.73 8.11
CA ARG A 118 -1.62 -13.20 6.86
C ARG A 118 -0.42 -12.38 6.45
N LYS A 119 0.46 -12.93 5.61
CA LYS A 119 1.67 -12.24 5.09
C LYS A 119 1.32 -11.16 4.06
N LEU A 120 2.11 -10.08 4.05
CA LEU A 120 1.99 -8.93 3.13
C LEU A 120 3.34 -8.48 2.53
#